data_AF-A0A4R4IB18-F1
#
_entry.id   AF-A0A4R4IB18-F1
#
_cell.length_a   1.000
_cell.length_b   1.000
_cell.length_c   1.000
_cell.angle_alpha   90.00
_cell.angle_beta   90.00
_cell.angle_gamma   90.00
#
_symmetry.space_group_name_H-M   'P 1'
#
loop_
_entity.id
_entity.type
_entity.pdbx_description
1 polymer ?
#
loop_
_entity_poly.entity_id
_entity_poly.type
_entity_poly.pdbx_seq_one_letter_code
_entity_poly.pdbx_strand_id
1 'polypeptide(L)'
;MSSKTIAKRRAVAFANQSGNCFYCGQLMWLNKPKQFARKLRISSKKAAMRQCTAEHLQARGDGGSNDQSNIAAACLYCNQQRHRSAKPMAASAYRQRVERECAKGSWPTLN
;
A
#
# COMPACT_ATOMS: atom_id res chain seq x y z
N MET A 1 -17.15 9.11 -12.15
CA MET A 1 -16.58 7.73 -12.26
C MET A 1 -16.72 7.03 -10.92
N SER A 2 -17.36 5.86 -10.88
CA SER A 2 -17.85 5.27 -9.64
C SER A 2 -16.72 4.79 -8.72
N SER A 3 -16.58 5.41 -7.55
CA SER A 3 -15.71 5.01 -6.43
C SER A 3 -15.81 3.51 -6.09
N LYS A 4 -16.96 2.89 -6.39
CA LYS A 4 -17.24 1.45 -6.20
C LYS A 4 -16.27 0.54 -6.95
N THR A 5 -15.79 0.91 -8.13
CA THR A 5 -14.89 0.07 -8.95
C THR A 5 -13.49 -0.03 -8.36
N ILE A 6 -12.94 1.09 -7.86
CA ILE A 6 -11.61 1.11 -7.23
C ILE A 6 -11.64 0.37 -5.88
N ALA A 7 -12.72 0.54 -5.10
CA ALA A 7 -12.86 -0.18 -3.83
C ALA A 7 -12.89 -1.71 -4.03
N LYS A 8 -13.59 -2.19 -5.07
CA LYS A 8 -13.59 -3.61 -5.46
C LYS A 8 -12.20 -4.08 -5.88
N ARG A 9 -11.53 -3.34 -6.76
CA ARG A 9 -10.18 -3.68 -7.24
C ARG A 9 -9.15 -3.71 -6.11
N ARG A 10 -9.22 -2.77 -5.16
CA ARG A 10 -8.42 -2.79 -3.92
C ARG A 10 -8.64 -4.07 -3.11
N ALA A 11 -9.90 -4.48 -2.92
CA ALA A 11 -10.21 -5.68 -2.15
C ALA A 11 -9.65 -6.94 -2.82
N VAL A 12 -9.74 -7.02 -4.15
CA VAL A 12 -9.16 -8.14 -4.90
C VAL A 12 -7.63 -8.12 -4.84
N ALA A 13 -6.98 -6.96 -5.04
CA ALA A 13 -5.53 -6.84 -4.90
C ALA A 13 -5.06 -7.20 -3.49
N PHE A 14 -5.79 -6.77 -2.45
CA PHE A 14 -5.52 -7.15 -1.06
C PHE A 14 -5.55 -8.67 -0.88
N ALA A 15 -6.57 -9.35 -1.42
CA ALA A 15 -6.67 -10.81 -1.34
C ALA A 15 -5.53 -11.51 -2.10
N ASN A 16 -5.25 -11.09 -3.33
CA ASN A 16 -4.18 -11.65 -4.16
C ASN A 16 -2.78 -11.45 -3.54
N GLN A 17 -2.61 -10.39 -2.75
CA GLN A 17 -1.37 -10.09 -2.03
C GLN A 17 -1.34 -10.68 -0.61
N SER A 18 -2.28 -11.56 -0.24
CA SER A 18 -2.40 -12.14 1.11
C SER A 18 -2.50 -11.08 2.24
N GLY A 19 -2.98 -9.89 1.91
CA GLY A 19 -3.05 -8.74 2.83
C GLY A 19 -1.73 -8.01 3.06
N ASN A 20 -0.66 -8.35 2.33
CA ASN A 20 0.64 -7.70 2.40
C ASN A 20 0.72 -6.48 1.46
N CYS A 21 1.37 -5.42 1.93
CA CYS A 21 1.62 -4.22 1.13
C CYS A 21 2.52 -4.54 -0.07
N PHE A 22 2.15 -4.06 -1.25
CA PHE A 22 2.93 -4.23 -2.48
C PHE A 22 4.38 -3.70 -2.38
N TYR A 23 4.62 -2.67 -1.55
CA TYR A 23 5.93 -2.04 -1.42
C TYR A 23 6.77 -2.58 -0.25
N CYS A 24 6.25 -2.53 0.98
CA CYS A 24 7.03 -2.92 2.17
C CYS A 24 6.79 -4.35 2.65
N GLY A 25 5.89 -5.11 2.00
CA GLY A 25 5.54 -6.47 2.40
C GLY A 25 4.81 -6.59 3.74
N GLN A 26 4.60 -5.50 4.48
CA GLN A 26 3.95 -5.52 5.79
C GLN A 26 2.45 -5.81 5.67
N LEU A 27 1.88 -6.48 6.69
CA LEU A 27 0.44 -6.71 6.78
C LEU A 27 -0.35 -5.39 6.80
N MET A 28 -1.54 -5.44 6.21
CA MET A 28 -2.49 -4.33 6.13
C MET A 28 -3.87 -4.71 6.67
N TRP A 29 -4.75 -3.71 6.79
CA TRP A 29 -6.17 -3.92 7.13
C TRP A 29 -7.09 -3.08 6.23
N LEU A 30 -8.33 -3.55 6.05
CA LEU A 30 -9.36 -2.84 5.24
C LEU A 30 -10.29 -1.97 6.09
N ASN A 31 -10.78 -2.48 7.23
CA ASN A 31 -11.81 -1.79 8.04
C ASN A 31 -11.72 -1.97 9.57
N LYS A 32 -10.80 -2.79 10.11
CA LYS A 32 -10.72 -3.09 11.56
C LYS A 32 -9.37 -2.69 12.20
N PRO A 33 -9.01 -1.39 12.25
CA PRO A 33 -7.70 -0.94 12.74
C PRO A 33 -7.43 -1.33 14.20
N LYS A 34 -8.42 -1.24 15.10
CA LYS A 34 -8.25 -1.57 16.52
C LYS A 34 -8.01 -3.08 16.74
N GLN A 35 -8.73 -3.95 16.02
CA GLN A 35 -8.49 -5.40 16.06
C GLN A 35 -7.13 -5.75 15.48
N PHE A 36 -6.75 -5.14 14.36
CA PHE A 36 -5.44 -5.32 13.74
C PHE A 36 -4.31 -4.95 14.71
N ALA A 37 -4.40 -3.77 15.33
CA ALA A 37 -3.44 -3.30 16.33
C ALA A 37 -3.29 -4.28 17.50
N ARG A 38 -4.43 -4.72 18.06
CA ARG A 38 -4.45 -5.68 19.17
C ARG A 38 -3.86 -7.05 18.77
N LYS A 39 -4.25 -7.59 17.62
CA LYS A 39 -3.79 -8.90 17.14
C LYS A 39 -2.27 -8.93 16.95
N LEU A 40 -1.71 -7.84 16.42
CA LEU A 40 -0.28 -7.73 16.15
C LEU A 40 0.50 -7.07 17.30
N ARG A 41 -0.17 -6.70 18.40
CA ARG A 41 0.42 -6.01 19.57
C ARG A 41 1.22 -4.75 19.18
N ILE A 42 0.69 -3.95 18.27
CA ILE A 42 1.30 -2.70 17.80
C ILE A 42 0.50 -1.48 18.26
N SER A 43 1.16 -0.32 18.27
CA SER A 43 0.51 0.94 18.59
C SER A 43 -0.55 1.34 17.54
N SER A 44 -1.54 2.13 17.96
CA SER A 44 -2.55 2.71 17.06
C SER A 44 -1.91 3.52 15.92
N LYS A 45 -0.76 4.17 16.16
CA LYS A 45 0.00 4.89 15.13
C LYS A 45 0.56 3.95 14.07
N LYS A 46 1.21 2.84 14.47
CA LYS A 46 1.67 1.81 13.52
C LYS A 46 0.49 1.22 12.75
N ALA A 47 -0.63 0.93 13.42
CA ALA A 47 -1.83 0.42 12.77
C ALA A 47 -2.39 1.42 11.74
N ALA A 48 -2.51 2.70 12.06
CA ALA A 48 -3.02 3.72 11.13
C ALA A 48 -2.22 3.75 9.80
N MET A 49 -0.90 3.62 9.87
CA MET A 49 -0.03 3.54 8.69
C MET A 49 -0.25 2.29 7.81
N ARG A 50 -0.92 1.26 8.34
CA ARG A 50 -1.22 -0.03 7.66
C ARG A 50 -2.61 -0.13 7.06
N GLN A 51 -3.34 0.98 6.97
CA GLN A 51 -4.58 0.98 6.19
C GLN A 51 -4.27 0.61 4.73
N CYS A 52 -5.03 -0.34 4.18
CA CYS A 52 -4.95 -0.71 2.78
C CYS A 52 -5.59 0.38 1.90
N THR A 53 -4.81 0.87 0.94
CA THR A 53 -5.21 1.79 -0.12
C THR A 53 -5.05 1.14 -1.49
N ALA A 54 -5.72 1.69 -2.50
CA ALA A 54 -5.51 1.31 -3.89
C ALA A 54 -4.32 2.11 -4.45
N GLU A 55 -3.36 1.41 -5.04
CA GLU A 55 -2.19 2.00 -5.69
C GLU A 55 -2.23 1.77 -7.18
N HIS A 56 -2.07 2.83 -7.97
CA HIS A 56 -1.88 2.74 -9.41
C HIS A 56 -0.40 2.50 -9.73
N LEU A 57 -0.09 1.37 -10.37
CA LEU A 57 1.29 1.00 -10.71
C LEU A 57 1.87 1.87 -11.83
N GLN A 58 1.05 2.15 -12.85
CA GLN A 58 1.31 3.13 -13.90
C GLN A 58 0.42 4.35 -13.70
N ALA A 59 1.02 5.54 -13.79
CA ALA A 59 0.32 6.81 -13.64
C ALA A 59 -0.66 7.01 -14.82
N ARG A 60 -1.81 7.64 -14.53
CA ARG A 60 -2.83 7.92 -15.57
C ARG A 60 -2.29 8.78 -16.71
N GLY A 61 -1.39 9.72 -16.42
CA GLY A 61 -0.75 10.58 -17.42
C GLY A 61 0.12 9.80 -18.42
N ASP A 62 0.58 8.62 -18.04
CA ASP A 62 1.40 7.72 -18.87
C ASP A 62 0.57 6.58 -19.49
N GLY A 63 -0.76 6.75 -19.57
CA GLY A 63 -1.69 5.74 -20.10
C GLY A 63 -2.17 4.69 -19.08
N GLY A 64 -1.88 4.86 -17.79
CA GLY A 64 -2.28 3.93 -16.74
C GLY A 64 -3.80 3.80 -16.61
N SER A 65 -4.35 2.64 -16.96
CA SER A 65 -5.78 2.36 -16.83
C SER A 65 -6.17 2.12 -15.38
N ASN A 66 -7.48 2.10 -15.09
CA ASN A 66 -7.93 1.66 -13.76
C ASN A 66 -7.93 0.14 -13.61
N ASP A 67 -7.50 -0.61 -14.62
CA ASP A 67 -7.72 -2.04 -14.69
C ASP A 67 -7.11 -2.77 -13.51
N GLN A 68 -7.66 -3.93 -13.23
CA GLN A 68 -7.25 -4.72 -12.09
C GLN A 68 -5.75 -5.04 -12.11
N SER A 69 -5.16 -5.21 -13.30
CA SER A 69 -3.72 -5.40 -13.49
C SER A 69 -2.87 -4.18 -13.11
N ASN A 70 -3.45 -2.96 -13.16
CA ASN A 70 -2.77 -1.72 -12.81
C ASN A 70 -3.04 -1.28 -11.36
N ILE A 71 -3.83 -2.04 -10.59
CA ILE A 71 -4.15 -1.73 -9.19
C ILE A 71 -3.49 -2.73 -8.26
N ALA A 72 -2.61 -2.23 -7.40
CA ALA A 72 -2.06 -2.97 -6.27
C ALA A 72 -2.67 -2.49 -4.94
N ALA A 73 -2.59 -3.33 -3.91
CA ALA A 73 -2.88 -2.92 -2.54
C ALA A 73 -1.60 -2.42 -1.87
N ALA A 74 -1.57 -1.16 -1.43
CA ALA A 74 -0.44 -0.59 -0.71
C ALA A 74 -0.89 -0.07 0.66
N CYS A 75 0.03 -0.02 1.62
CA CYS A 75 -0.28 0.60 2.91
C CYS A 75 -0.27 2.12 2.75
N LEU A 76 -1.08 2.80 3.57
CA LEU A 76 -1.24 4.25 3.54
C LEU A 76 0.11 4.98 3.55
N TYR A 77 1.04 4.54 4.41
CA TYR A 77 2.36 5.17 4.53
C TYR A 77 3.16 5.09 3.22
N CYS A 78 3.30 3.89 2.63
CA CYS A 78 4.06 3.73 1.39
C CYS A 78 3.40 4.45 0.22
N ASN A 79 2.07 4.35 0.09
CA ASN A 79 1.34 5.01 -0.98
C ASN A 79 1.52 6.54 -0.87
N GLN A 80 1.23 7.14 0.30
CA GLN A 80 1.45 8.57 0.51
C GLN A 80 2.89 9.00 0.27
N GLN A 81 3.88 8.24 0.76
CA GLN A 81 5.28 8.61 0.63
C GLN A 81 5.77 8.53 -0.83
N ARG A 82 5.21 7.65 -1.67
CA ARG A 82 5.47 7.62 -3.11
C ARG A 82 4.96 8.89 -3.80
N HIS A 83 3.74 9.31 -3.48
CA HIS A 83 3.05 10.43 -4.12
C HIS A 83 3.33 11.81 -3.49
N ARG A 84 4.18 11.88 -2.46
CA ARG A 84 4.70 13.16 -1.94
C ARG A 84 5.59 13.90 -2.94
N SER A 85 6.23 13.18 -3.86
CA SER A 85 7.01 13.79 -4.94
C SER A 85 6.10 14.22 -6.09
N ALA A 86 6.33 15.40 -6.66
CA ALA A 86 5.64 15.87 -7.87
C ALA A 86 5.84 14.92 -9.07
N LYS A 87 6.98 14.22 -9.09
CA LYS A 87 7.26 13.12 -10.03
C LYS A 87 7.51 11.85 -9.22
N PRO A 88 6.47 11.03 -8.95
CA PRO A 88 6.63 9.78 -8.23
C PRO A 88 7.54 8.83 -8.99
N MET A 89 8.40 8.10 -8.27
CA MET A 89 9.20 7.02 -8.87
C MET A 89 8.28 5.96 -9.49
N ALA A 90 8.73 5.28 -10.55
CA ALA A 90 8.06 4.09 -11.06
C ALA A 90 7.82 3.08 -9.92
N ALA A 91 6.68 2.38 -9.94
CA ALA A 91 6.29 1.52 -8.82
C ALA A 91 7.34 0.45 -8.48
N SER A 92 7.98 -0.14 -9.49
CA SER A 92 9.06 -1.12 -9.32
C SER A 92 10.30 -0.51 -8.64
N ALA A 93 10.77 0.65 -9.12
CA ALA A 93 11.91 1.35 -8.53
C ALA A 93 11.62 1.80 -7.08
N TYR A 94 10.41 2.29 -6.82
CA TYR A 94 9.98 2.65 -5.48
C TYR A 94 9.94 1.43 -4.55
N ARG A 95 9.44 0.29 -5.04
CA ARG A 95 9.43 -0.98 -4.30
C ARG A 95 10.85 -1.39 -3.88
N GLN A 96 11.80 -1.42 -4.81
CA GLN A 96 13.19 -1.77 -4.52
C GLN A 96 13.81 -0.82 -3.48
N ARG A 97 13.50 0.48 -3.54
CA ARG A 97 13.92 1.44 -2.51
C ARG A 97 13.32 1.08 -1.14
N VAL A 98 12.01 0.87 -1.07
CA VAL A 98 11.31 0.55 0.19
C VAL A 98 11.83 -0.75 0.80
N GLU A 99 12.04 -1.79 -0.01
CA GLU A 99 12.60 -3.07 0.45
C GLU A 99 13.99 -2.89 1.07
N ARG A 100 14.88 -2.11 0.43
CA ARG A 100 16.20 -1.79 1.00
C ARG A 100 16.11 -1.01 2.31
N GLU A 101 15.22 -0.02 2.40
CA GLU A 101 15.05 0.77 3.62
C GLU A 101 14.40 -0.04 4.75
N CYS A 102 13.51 -0.99 4.43
CA CYS A 102 13.02 -1.98 5.40
C CYS A 102 14.15 -2.85 5.94
N ALA A 103 15.04 -3.35 5.07
CA ALA A 103 16.17 -4.19 5.47
C ALA A 103 17.16 -3.44 6.38
N LYS A 104 17.31 -2.13 6.20
CA LYS A 104 18.14 -1.26 7.06
C LYS A 104 17.47 -0.84 8.37
N GLY A 105 16.17 -1.09 8.54
CA GLY A 105 15.40 -0.57 9.66
C GLY A 105 15.07 0.93 9.58
N SER A 106 15.36 1.59 8.46
CA SER A 106 15.07 3.02 8.22
C SER A 106 13.65 3.27 7.69
N TRP A 107 12.90 2.21 7.39
CA TRP A 107 11.49 2.30 7.01
C TRP A 107 10.58 1.86 8.16
N PRO A 108 9.43 2.53 8.41
CA PRO A 108 8.48 2.05 9.40
C PRO A 108 8.00 0.64 9.04
N THR A 109 8.27 -0.34 9.91
CA THR A 109 7.80 -1.73 9.86
C THR A 109 6.87 -2.02 11.05
N LEU A 110 6.29 -3.22 11.11
CA LEU A 110 5.42 -3.62 12.23
C LEU A 110 6.22 -4.08 13.45
N ASN A 111 7.43 -4.56 13.21
CA ASN A 111 8.40 -5.10 14.16
C ASN A 111 8.87 -4.04 15.17
#